data_AF-A0A929G9G8-F1
#
_entry.id   AF-A0A929G9G8-F1
#
_cell.length_a   1.000
_cell.length_b   1.000
_cell.length_c   1.000
_cell.angle_alpha   90.00
_cell.angle_beta   90.00
_cell.angle_gamma   90.00
#
_symmetry.space_group_name_H-M   'P 1'
#
loop_
_entity.id
_entity.type
_entity.pdbx_description
1 polymer ?
#
loop_
_entity_poly.entity_id
_entity_poly.type
_entity_poly.pdbx_seq_one_letter_code
_entity_poly.pdbx_strand_id
1 'polypeptide(L)'
;MNKYTTPVTPLPEPLSGSVSGSFAHYTITQRFPKIVRQTLADNDFPPPVRQKLETLIEEIPSAILSELDDPAAPDVHDWQRYLTPYLENNWLQVPWFLAEMYFYRRILAAIGFHQSDFLGGYDPFLKQKQRVLESASDSIGNLGRQLAQALVAWQAGSGDQRADLQQLLVLNVWGNQADLSMWSADENRPDHQDTNDQRTHLLVDDSDMVFDYLTTSQDQPERIDFILDNYGPELVHDIGLADYLLSTQMVSRVRFHAKPTPHYVSDAMIKDVHSTLAYLAGSQEKSVRELAKRVNEHLQVGRLDLKEDY
;
A
#
# COMPACT_ATOMS: atom_id res chain seq x y z
N MET A 1 13.64 17.35 -20.60
CA MET A 1 12.23 17.51 -20.22
C MET A 1 11.36 17.08 -21.38
N ASN A 2 10.90 15.82 -21.40
CA ASN A 2 9.90 15.40 -22.37
C ASN A 2 8.60 16.14 -22.04
N LYS A 3 8.15 17.00 -22.96
CA LYS A 3 6.82 17.60 -22.89
C LYS A 3 5.84 16.45 -23.07
N TYR A 4 5.14 16.06 -22.01
CA TYR A 4 3.99 15.18 -22.14
C TYR A 4 3.01 15.85 -23.11
N THR A 5 2.87 15.28 -24.30
CA THR A 5 1.93 15.73 -25.32
C THR A 5 0.53 15.36 -24.87
N THR A 6 -0.36 16.35 -24.81
CA THR A 6 -1.79 16.12 -24.58
C THR A 6 -2.31 15.04 -25.54
N PRO A 7 -3.06 14.04 -25.06
CA PRO A 7 -3.61 13.00 -25.92
C PRO A 7 -4.40 13.60 -27.10
N VAL A 8 -4.24 13.01 -28.28
CA VAL A 8 -4.92 13.46 -29.51
C VAL A 8 -6.43 13.16 -29.46
N THR A 9 -6.83 12.22 -28.61
CA THR A 9 -8.23 11.84 -28.35
C THR A 9 -8.69 12.36 -26.99
N PRO A 10 -9.99 12.71 -26.85
CA PRO A 10 -10.55 13.01 -25.53
C PRO A 10 -10.34 11.81 -24.60
N LEU A 11 -10.01 12.10 -23.34
CA LEU A 11 -9.92 11.08 -22.31
C LEU A 11 -11.30 10.46 -22.07
N PRO A 12 -11.39 9.14 -21.79
CA PRO A 12 -12.65 8.54 -21.39
C PRO A 12 -13.14 9.15 -20.07
N GLU A 13 -14.47 9.11 -19.88
CA GLU A 13 -15.07 9.53 -18.61
C GLU A 13 -14.53 8.66 -17.46
N PRO A 14 -14.29 9.25 -16.27
CA PRO A 14 -13.90 8.48 -15.10
C PRO A 14 -14.96 7.43 -14.73
N LEU A 15 -14.51 6.30 -14.16
CA LEU A 15 -15.41 5.37 -13.51
C LEU A 15 -16.19 6.09 -12.40
N SER A 16 -17.48 5.77 -12.22
CA SER A 16 -18.32 6.33 -11.15
C SER A 16 -19.30 5.28 -10.62
N GLY A 17 -19.89 5.54 -9.45
CA GLY A 17 -20.92 4.68 -8.87
C GLY A 17 -22.29 4.76 -9.55
N SER A 18 -22.44 5.58 -10.60
CA SER A 18 -23.71 5.81 -11.30
C SER A 18 -24.22 4.59 -12.07
N VAL A 19 -23.31 3.71 -12.49
CA VAL A 19 -23.66 2.47 -13.21
C VAL A 19 -23.99 1.37 -12.20
N SER A 20 -25.28 1.12 -12.00
CA SER A 20 -25.75 0.03 -11.14
C SER A 20 -25.18 -1.32 -11.57
N GLY A 21 -24.75 -2.14 -10.61
CA GLY A 21 -24.11 -3.43 -10.85
C GLY A 21 -22.61 -3.36 -11.20
N SER A 22 -22.04 -2.16 -11.40
CA SER A 22 -20.59 -2.01 -11.56
C SER A 22 -19.85 -2.23 -10.24
N PHE A 23 -18.55 -2.52 -10.34
CA PHE A 23 -17.69 -2.64 -9.16
C PHE A 23 -17.57 -1.32 -8.37
N ALA A 24 -17.56 -0.17 -9.06
CA ALA A 24 -17.57 1.14 -8.42
C ALA A 24 -18.86 1.36 -7.60
N HIS A 25 -20.01 1.02 -8.19
CA HIS A 25 -21.30 1.08 -7.47
C HIS A 25 -21.32 0.15 -6.25
N TYR A 26 -20.83 -1.08 -6.40
CA TYR A 26 -20.73 -2.02 -5.28
C TYR A 26 -19.79 -1.49 -4.18
N THR A 27 -18.62 -0.97 -4.56
CA THR A 27 -17.65 -0.41 -3.61
C THR A 27 -18.26 0.71 -2.78
N ILE A 28 -18.91 1.68 -3.43
CA ILE A 28 -19.50 2.83 -2.73
C ILE A 28 -20.70 2.40 -1.87
N THR A 29 -21.60 1.58 -2.41
CA THR A 29 -22.85 1.24 -1.70
C THR A 29 -22.69 0.17 -0.62
N GLN A 30 -21.69 -0.71 -0.73
CA GLN A 30 -21.52 -1.86 0.16
C GLN A 30 -20.19 -1.81 0.92
N ARG A 31 -19.05 -1.64 0.22
CA ARG A 31 -17.72 -1.74 0.85
C ARG A 31 -17.44 -0.55 1.76
N PHE A 32 -17.72 0.69 1.35
CA PHE A 32 -17.48 1.86 2.20
C PHE A 32 -18.19 1.77 3.56
N PRO A 33 -19.52 1.52 3.64
CA PRO A 33 -20.18 1.31 4.93
C PRO A 33 -19.60 0.14 5.74
N LYS A 34 -19.22 -0.96 5.08
CA LYS A 34 -18.60 -2.12 5.74
C LYS A 34 -17.27 -1.73 6.39
N ILE A 35 -16.42 -0.98 5.68
CA ILE A 35 -15.13 -0.50 6.20
C ILE A 35 -15.34 0.37 7.44
N VAL A 36 -16.27 1.33 7.41
CA VAL A 36 -16.53 2.18 8.60
C VAL A 36 -17.05 1.35 9.78
N ARG A 37 -17.95 0.39 9.54
CA ARG A 37 -18.43 -0.51 10.60
C ARG A 37 -17.30 -1.34 11.20
N GLN A 38 -16.39 -1.84 10.37
CA GLN A 38 -15.22 -2.58 10.83
C GLN A 38 -14.28 -1.67 11.65
N THR A 39 -14.03 -0.44 11.18
CA THR A 39 -13.29 0.57 11.93
C THR A 39 -13.93 0.88 13.29
N LEU A 40 -15.26 0.97 13.38
CA LEU A 40 -15.96 1.14 14.65
C LEU A 40 -15.87 -0.08 15.57
N ALA A 41 -15.76 -1.28 15.01
CA ALA A 41 -15.66 -2.53 15.76
C ALA A 41 -14.24 -2.76 16.30
N ASP A 42 -13.23 -2.40 15.52
CA ASP A 42 -11.82 -2.58 15.89
C ASP A 42 -11.33 -1.55 16.91
N ASN A 43 -12.05 -0.45 17.11
CA ASN A 43 -11.55 0.69 17.91
C ASN A 43 -12.54 1.10 19.00
N ASP A 44 -12.01 1.44 20.18
CA ASP A 44 -12.80 1.97 21.29
C ASP A 44 -12.86 3.50 21.22
N PHE A 45 -13.63 4.00 20.24
CA PHE A 45 -13.77 5.44 20.02
C PHE A 45 -14.72 6.12 21.00
N PRO A 46 -14.42 7.37 21.43
CA PRO A 46 -15.33 8.14 22.27
C PRO A 46 -16.64 8.45 21.52
N PRO A 47 -17.75 8.68 22.24
CA PRO A 47 -19.08 8.87 21.63
C PRO A 47 -19.14 9.91 20.50
N PRO A 48 -18.47 11.08 20.57
CA PRO A 48 -18.50 12.05 19.47
C PRO A 48 -17.89 11.52 18.16
N VAL A 49 -16.80 10.75 18.24
CA VAL A 49 -16.15 10.15 17.06
C VAL A 49 -17.02 9.04 16.48
N ARG A 50 -17.58 8.20 17.36
CA ARG A 50 -18.54 7.15 16.95
C ARG A 50 -19.71 7.74 16.18
N GLN A 51 -20.31 8.81 16.70
CA GLN A 51 -21.43 9.49 16.05
C GLN A 51 -21.05 10.03 14.66
N LYS A 52 -19.88 10.67 14.50
CA LYS A 52 -19.42 11.17 13.20
C LYS A 52 -19.25 10.04 12.16
N LEU A 53 -18.71 8.90 12.58
CA LEU A 53 -18.55 7.72 11.71
C LEU A 53 -19.88 7.05 11.37
N GLU A 54 -20.83 6.99 12.31
CA GLU A 54 -22.20 6.51 12.06
C GLU A 54 -22.93 7.43 11.08
N THR A 55 -22.81 8.74 11.21
CA THR A 55 -23.34 9.71 10.24
C THR A 55 -22.71 9.51 8.85
N LEU A 56 -21.40 9.25 8.75
CA LEU A 56 -20.76 8.94 7.48
C LEU A 56 -21.36 7.69 6.80
N ILE A 57 -21.73 6.65 7.58
CA ILE A 57 -22.42 5.48 7.04
C ILE A 57 -23.80 5.85 6.48
N GLU A 58 -24.55 6.71 7.17
CA GLU A 58 -25.89 7.15 6.74
C GLU A 58 -25.86 8.03 5.50
N GLU A 59 -24.82 8.85 5.35
CA GLU A 59 -24.62 9.68 4.16
C GLU A 59 -24.37 8.87 2.89
N ILE A 60 -23.70 7.72 3.02
CA ILE A 60 -23.33 6.88 1.88
C ILE A 60 -24.52 5.98 1.50
N PRO A 61 -24.93 5.91 0.21
CA PRO A 61 -24.30 6.53 -0.95
C PRO A 61 -24.99 7.82 -1.44
N SER A 62 -26.07 8.25 -0.80
CA SER A 62 -27.07 9.13 -1.40
C SER A 62 -26.98 10.60 -1.01
N ALA A 63 -26.32 10.92 0.11
CA ALA A 63 -26.17 12.30 0.54
C ALA A 63 -25.23 13.08 -0.41
N ILE A 64 -25.50 14.38 -0.50
CA ILE A 64 -24.64 15.31 -1.23
C ILE A 64 -23.31 15.45 -0.49
N LEU A 65 -22.21 15.55 -1.24
CA LEU A 65 -20.89 15.78 -0.68
C LEU A 65 -20.86 17.11 0.07
N SER A 66 -20.15 17.12 1.19
CA SER A 66 -19.93 18.31 2.00
C SER A 66 -18.47 18.77 1.90
N GLU A 67 -18.21 19.99 2.34
CA GLU A 67 -16.82 20.39 2.61
C GLU A 67 -16.23 19.54 3.75
N LEU A 68 -14.90 19.43 3.77
CA LEU A 68 -14.18 18.80 4.86
C LEU A 68 -14.05 19.77 6.04
N ASP A 69 -14.59 19.37 7.19
CA ASP A 69 -14.36 20.05 8.47
C ASP A 69 -13.12 19.47 9.16
N ASP A 70 -11.93 19.95 8.74
CA ASP A 70 -10.64 19.57 9.32
C ASP A 70 -9.58 20.69 9.18
N PRO A 71 -9.75 21.83 9.87
CA PRO A 71 -8.92 23.01 9.69
C PRO A 71 -7.47 22.83 10.16
N ALA A 72 -7.17 21.78 10.93
CA ALA A 72 -5.82 21.47 11.40
C ALA A 72 -4.99 20.73 10.34
N ALA A 73 -5.63 20.19 9.30
CA ALA A 73 -4.95 19.40 8.31
C ALA A 73 -4.20 20.25 7.27
N PRO A 74 -2.99 19.83 6.87
CA PRO A 74 -2.19 20.57 5.90
C PRO A 74 -2.80 20.57 4.49
N ASP A 75 -3.66 19.60 4.18
CA ASP A 75 -4.24 19.35 2.85
C ASP A 75 -5.64 19.97 2.66
N VAL A 76 -6.22 20.61 3.69
CA VAL A 76 -7.64 21.00 3.69
C VAL A 76 -7.98 21.99 2.57
N HIS A 77 -7.06 22.92 2.25
CA HIS A 77 -7.27 23.90 1.19
C HIS A 77 -7.25 23.28 -0.21
N ASP A 78 -6.36 22.31 -0.45
CA ASP A 78 -6.30 21.59 -1.72
C ASP A 78 -7.56 20.74 -1.92
N TRP A 79 -8.03 20.09 -0.84
CA TRP A 79 -9.31 19.38 -0.84
C TRP A 79 -10.51 20.28 -1.11
N GLN A 80 -10.63 21.42 -0.43
CA GLN A 80 -11.72 22.38 -0.67
C GLN A 80 -11.76 22.80 -2.13
N ARG A 81 -10.60 23.13 -2.70
CA ARG A 81 -10.47 23.49 -4.12
C ARG A 81 -10.89 22.33 -5.03
N TYR A 82 -10.45 21.11 -4.74
CA TYR A 82 -10.73 19.94 -5.57
C TYR A 82 -12.20 19.49 -5.48
N LEU A 83 -12.84 19.64 -4.31
CA LEU A 83 -14.24 19.27 -4.07
C LEU A 83 -15.24 20.27 -4.64
N THR A 84 -14.86 21.54 -4.79
CA THR A 84 -15.77 22.63 -5.23
C THR A 84 -16.68 22.25 -6.41
N PRO A 85 -16.20 21.60 -7.49
CA PRO A 85 -17.06 21.23 -8.64
C PRO A 85 -18.10 20.14 -8.34
N TYR A 86 -17.99 19.46 -7.20
CA TYR A 86 -18.72 18.24 -6.87
C TYR A 86 -19.64 18.39 -5.64
N LEU A 87 -19.71 19.58 -5.03
CA LEU A 87 -20.51 19.83 -3.82
C LEU A 87 -22.03 19.80 -4.05
N GLU A 88 -22.49 19.67 -5.30
CA GLU A 88 -23.91 19.44 -5.64
C GLU A 88 -24.19 17.98 -6.03
N ASN A 89 -23.17 17.11 -5.97
CA ASN A 89 -23.26 15.70 -6.33
C ASN A 89 -23.28 14.81 -5.09
N ASN A 90 -23.88 13.63 -5.21
CA ASN A 90 -23.73 12.56 -4.21
C ASN A 90 -22.56 11.62 -4.54
N TRP A 91 -22.30 10.67 -3.65
CA TRP A 91 -21.18 9.73 -3.74
C TRP A 91 -21.18 8.88 -5.02
N LEU A 92 -22.34 8.62 -5.64
CA LEU A 92 -22.45 7.82 -6.87
C LEU A 92 -22.16 8.63 -8.14
N GLN A 93 -22.29 9.95 -8.08
CA GLN A 93 -22.24 10.83 -9.25
C GLN A 93 -20.85 11.39 -9.54
N VAL A 94 -19.95 11.33 -8.56
CA VAL A 94 -18.57 11.82 -8.70
C VAL A 94 -17.64 10.73 -9.25
N PRO A 95 -16.46 11.09 -9.79
CA PRO A 95 -15.43 10.11 -10.13
C PRO A 95 -15.16 9.18 -8.94
N TRP A 96 -15.14 7.86 -9.17
CA TRP A 96 -14.97 6.86 -8.12
C TRP A 96 -13.67 7.07 -7.34
N PHE A 97 -12.57 7.40 -8.05
CA PHE A 97 -11.31 7.76 -7.40
C PHE A 97 -11.48 8.92 -6.42
N LEU A 98 -12.21 9.98 -6.80
CA LEU A 98 -12.52 11.07 -5.86
C LEU A 98 -13.37 10.58 -4.68
N ALA A 99 -14.43 9.81 -4.93
CA ALA A 99 -15.30 9.29 -3.87
C ALA A 99 -14.49 8.48 -2.83
N GLU A 100 -13.54 7.67 -3.30
CA GLU A 100 -12.73 6.80 -2.46
C GLU A 100 -11.67 7.57 -1.65
N MET A 101 -10.94 8.49 -2.29
CA MET A 101 -9.99 9.36 -1.60
C MET A 101 -10.71 10.23 -0.54
N TYR A 102 -11.86 10.80 -0.91
CA TYR A 102 -12.69 11.61 -0.02
C TYR A 102 -13.26 10.79 1.15
N PHE A 103 -13.66 9.54 0.90
CA PHE A 103 -14.13 8.62 1.93
C PHE A 103 -13.10 8.41 3.04
N TYR A 104 -11.86 8.04 2.70
CA TYR A 104 -10.80 7.88 3.71
C TYR A 104 -10.47 9.19 4.40
N ARG A 105 -10.48 10.31 3.67
CA ARG A 105 -10.25 11.63 4.25
C ARG A 105 -11.34 12.04 5.25
N ARG A 106 -12.61 11.66 5.01
CA ARG A 106 -13.74 11.83 5.93
C ARG A 106 -13.61 10.98 7.19
N ILE A 107 -13.07 9.76 7.09
CA ILE A 107 -12.73 8.95 8.28
C ILE A 107 -11.67 9.68 9.12
N LEU A 108 -10.59 10.16 8.51
CA LEU A 108 -9.52 10.87 9.23
C LEU A 108 -10.02 12.17 9.89
N ALA A 109 -10.88 12.93 9.21
CA ALA A 109 -11.52 14.10 9.80
C ALA A 109 -12.45 13.74 10.97
N ALA A 110 -13.21 12.64 10.85
CA ALA A 110 -14.12 12.19 11.89
C ALA A 110 -13.39 11.78 13.19
N ILE A 111 -12.24 11.12 13.07
CA ILE A 111 -11.42 10.71 14.23
C ILE A 111 -10.52 11.83 14.77
N GLY A 112 -10.38 12.94 14.04
CA GLY A 112 -9.51 14.05 14.44
C GLY A 112 -8.01 13.77 14.22
N PHE A 113 -7.65 13.03 13.17
CA PHE A 113 -6.26 12.59 12.93
C PHE A 113 -5.24 13.73 12.93
N HIS A 114 -5.60 14.89 12.39
CA HIS A 114 -4.71 16.07 12.33
C HIS A 114 -4.79 16.98 13.56
N GLN A 115 -5.66 16.66 14.52
CA GLN A 115 -5.81 17.44 15.75
C GLN A 115 -4.70 17.09 16.73
N SER A 116 -4.38 18.01 17.65
CA SER A 116 -3.37 17.79 18.69
C SER A 116 -3.93 17.08 19.94
N ASP A 117 -5.07 16.42 19.82
CA ASP A 117 -5.75 15.75 20.94
C ASP A 117 -5.29 14.29 21.08
N PHE A 118 -6.02 13.48 21.86
CA PHE A 118 -5.66 12.09 22.12
C PHE A 118 -5.62 11.19 20.86
N LEU A 119 -6.35 11.54 19.80
CA LEU A 119 -6.41 10.76 18.55
C LEU A 119 -5.55 11.36 17.43
N GLY A 120 -4.80 12.43 17.72
CA GLY A 120 -3.80 12.97 16.80
C GLY A 120 -2.79 11.91 16.35
N GLY A 121 -2.68 11.70 15.04
CA GLY A 121 -1.79 10.69 14.45
C GLY A 121 -2.25 9.23 14.61
N TYR A 122 -3.45 9.00 15.15
CA TYR A 122 -3.98 7.65 15.39
C TYR A 122 -4.32 6.91 14.08
N ASP A 123 -3.82 5.69 13.91
CA ASP A 123 -4.20 4.85 12.76
C ASP A 123 -5.36 3.92 13.15
N PRO A 124 -6.58 4.17 12.60
CA PRO A 124 -7.76 3.38 12.93
C PRO A 124 -7.74 1.98 12.32
N PHE A 125 -6.77 1.67 11.45
CA PHE A 125 -6.64 0.40 10.73
C PHE A 125 -5.51 -0.48 11.28
N LEU A 126 -4.73 0.02 12.27
CA LEU A 126 -3.55 -0.66 12.79
C LEU A 126 -3.83 -2.10 13.27
N LYS A 127 -4.96 -2.35 13.94
CA LYS A 127 -5.30 -3.71 14.40
C LYS A 127 -5.49 -4.69 13.24
N GLN A 128 -6.07 -4.24 12.13
CA GLN A 128 -6.25 -5.09 10.94
C GLN A 128 -4.90 -5.34 10.28
N LYS A 129 -4.09 -4.29 10.11
CA LYS A 129 -2.71 -4.37 9.61
C LYS A 129 -1.88 -5.40 10.39
N GLN A 130 -1.89 -5.32 11.72
CA GLN A 130 -1.12 -6.24 12.59
C GLN A 130 -1.57 -7.69 12.45
N ARG A 131 -2.88 -7.96 12.47
CA ARG A 131 -3.42 -9.32 12.29
C ARG A 131 -2.95 -9.97 10.98
N VAL A 132 -2.94 -9.20 9.89
CA VAL A 132 -2.51 -9.69 8.58
C VAL A 132 -1.03 -10.04 8.55
N LEU A 133 -0.17 -9.18 9.15
CA LEU A 133 1.25 -9.49 9.24
C LEU A 133 1.52 -10.74 10.10
N GLU A 134 0.83 -10.86 11.24
CA GLU A 134 0.97 -12.00 12.15
C GLU A 134 0.54 -13.32 11.50
N SER A 135 -0.52 -13.30 10.69
CA SER A 135 -0.98 -14.49 9.95
C SER A 135 -0.02 -14.95 8.85
N ALA A 136 0.99 -14.15 8.50
CA ALA A 136 1.87 -14.40 7.36
C ALA A 136 3.23 -15.00 7.74
N SER A 137 3.41 -15.45 8.99
CA SER A 137 4.69 -15.92 9.52
C SER A 137 5.40 -16.95 8.63
N ASP A 138 4.65 -17.89 8.07
CA ASP A 138 5.21 -18.98 7.25
C ASP A 138 5.69 -18.47 5.89
N SER A 139 4.90 -17.61 5.24
CA SER A 139 5.28 -16.94 3.99
C SER A 139 6.51 -16.07 4.16
N ILE A 140 6.59 -15.33 5.27
CA ILE A 140 7.75 -14.50 5.63
C ILE A 140 8.98 -15.39 5.85
N GLY A 141 8.84 -16.53 6.52
CA GLY A 141 9.90 -17.52 6.69
C GLY A 141 10.41 -18.08 5.36
N ASN A 142 9.51 -18.40 4.43
CA ASN A 142 9.84 -18.86 3.08
C ASN A 142 10.63 -17.80 2.30
N LEU A 143 10.15 -16.56 2.27
CA LEU A 143 10.84 -15.44 1.62
C LEU A 143 12.24 -15.25 2.21
N GLY A 144 12.36 -15.24 3.54
CA GLY A 144 13.65 -15.08 4.22
C GLY A 144 14.65 -16.17 3.81
N ARG A 145 14.22 -17.45 3.78
CA ARG A 145 15.07 -18.56 3.33
C ARG A 145 15.48 -18.42 1.85
N GLN A 146 14.53 -18.09 0.99
CA GLN A 146 14.77 -17.91 -0.44
C GLN A 146 15.78 -16.78 -0.70
N LEU A 147 15.60 -15.61 -0.08
CA LEU A 147 16.54 -14.50 -0.17
C LEU A 147 17.93 -14.87 0.33
N ALA A 148 18.01 -15.55 1.48
CA ALA A 148 19.30 -16.01 2.02
C ALA A 148 20.02 -16.95 1.04
N GLN A 149 19.30 -17.87 0.41
CA GLN A 149 19.86 -18.79 -0.59
C GLN A 149 20.34 -18.04 -1.83
N ALA A 150 19.53 -17.12 -2.38
CA ALA A 150 19.87 -16.33 -3.54
C ALA A 150 21.13 -15.47 -3.30
N LEU A 151 21.23 -14.81 -2.15
CA LEU A 151 22.39 -14.00 -1.78
C LEU A 151 23.67 -14.84 -1.59
N VAL A 152 23.56 -16.03 -0.99
CA VAL A 152 24.70 -16.95 -0.87
C VAL A 152 25.18 -17.42 -2.25
N ALA A 153 24.27 -17.78 -3.15
CA ALA A 153 24.61 -18.21 -4.50
C ALA A 153 25.25 -17.07 -5.30
N TRP A 154 24.73 -15.84 -5.19
CA TRP A 154 25.32 -14.66 -5.81
C TRP A 154 26.76 -14.41 -5.33
N GLN A 155 27.00 -14.46 -4.01
CA GLN A 155 28.35 -14.29 -3.45
C GLN A 155 29.33 -15.39 -3.91
N ALA A 156 28.84 -16.60 -4.14
CA ALA A 156 29.64 -17.71 -4.65
C ALA A 156 29.89 -17.66 -6.18
N GLY A 157 29.30 -16.68 -6.89
CA GLY A 157 29.37 -16.58 -8.35
C GLY A 157 28.55 -17.65 -9.09
N SER A 158 27.63 -18.33 -8.40
CA SER A 158 26.77 -19.38 -8.94
C SER A 158 25.28 -18.98 -8.95
N GLY A 159 24.96 -17.73 -8.61
CA GLY A 159 23.58 -17.22 -8.59
C GLY A 159 23.06 -16.93 -9.99
N ASP A 160 21.77 -17.18 -10.20
CA ASP A 160 21.04 -16.75 -11.39
C ASP A 160 20.24 -15.49 -11.05
N GLN A 161 20.91 -14.35 -11.17
CA GLN A 161 20.32 -13.06 -10.81
C GLN A 161 19.04 -12.74 -11.60
N ARG A 162 18.90 -13.26 -12.82
CA ARG A 162 17.71 -13.05 -13.64
C ARG A 162 16.55 -13.83 -13.05
N ALA A 163 16.72 -15.12 -12.83
CA ALA A 163 15.68 -15.97 -12.25
C ALA A 163 15.28 -15.49 -10.84
N ASP A 164 16.25 -15.12 -10.01
CA ASP A 164 16.02 -14.61 -8.66
C ASP A 164 15.20 -13.31 -8.68
N LEU A 165 15.59 -12.31 -9.49
CA LEU A 165 14.86 -11.05 -9.59
C LEU A 165 13.43 -11.26 -10.11
N GLN A 166 13.27 -12.05 -11.17
CA GLN A 166 11.95 -12.36 -11.71
C GLN A 166 11.06 -13.02 -10.67
N GLN A 167 11.61 -13.96 -9.88
CA GLN A 167 10.85 -14.63 -8.85
C GLN A 167 10.45 -13.66 -7.72
N LEU A 168 11.33 -12.75 -7.32
CA LEU A 168 11.01 -11.74 -6.31
C LEU A 168 9.96 -10.74 -6.80
N LEU A 169 10.00 -10.33 -8.08
CA LEU A 169 8.97 -9.49 -8.70
C LEU A 169 7.60 -10.19 -8.72
N VAL A 170 7.56 -11.48 -9.07
CA VAL A 170 6.34 -12.28 -9.03
C VAL A 170 5.78 -12.33 -7.61
N LEU A 171 6.61 -12.65 -6.61
CA LEU A 171 6.18 -12.68 -5.21
C LEU A 171 5.68 -11.31 -4.72
N ASN A 172 6.29 -10.22 -5.18
CA ASN A 172 5.86 -8.87 -4.86
C ASN A 172 4.47 -8.57 -5.42
N VAL A 173 4.21 -8.87 -6.70
CA VAL A 173 2.89 -8.70 -7.33
C VAL A 173 1.80 -9.49 -6.59
N TRP A 174 2.07 -10.75 -6.21
CA TRP A 174 1.09 -11.58 -5.50
C TRP A 174 0.98 -11.26 -4.01
N GLY A 175 1.97 -10.58 -3.43
CA GLY A 175 1.88 -10.03 -2.07
C GLY A 175 0.69 -9.08 -1.89
N ASN A 176 0.29 -8.38 -2.95
CA ASN A 176 -0.88 -7.47 -2.97
C ASN A 176 -2.23 -8.21 -2.77
N GLN A 177 -2.30 -9.54 -2.91
CA GLN A 177 -3.54 -10.28 -2.57
C GLN A 177 -3.92 -10.16 -1.08
N ALA A 178 -3.05 -9.58 -0.26
CA ALA A 178 -3.31 -9.25 1.13
C ALA A 178 -4.08 -7.93 1.36
N ASP A 179 -4.49 -7.21 0.30
CA ASP A 179 -5.23 -5.93 0.37
C ASP A 179 -6.47 -6.01 1.29
N LEU A 180 -6.42 -5.23 2.38
CA LEU A 180 -7.46 -5.18 3.41
C LEU A 180 -8.66 -4.33 3.04
N SER A 181 -8.52 -3.43 2.06
CA SER A 181 -9.65 -2.71 1.51
C SER A 181 -10.61 -3.69 0.81
N MET A 182 -10.05 -4.73 0.17
CA MET A 182 -10.81 -5.73 -0.58
C MET A 182 -11.33 -6.85 0.33
N TRP A 183 -10.48 -7.35 1.22
CA TRP A 183 -10.77 -8.51 2.07
C TRP A 183 -10.54 -8.16 3.53
N SER A 184 -11.55 -8.35 4.39
CA SER A 184 -11.31 -8.18 5.83
C SER A 184 -10.28 -9.20 6.33
N ALA A 185 -9.56 -8.90 7.41
CA ALA A 185 -8.51 -9.77 7.95
C ALA A 185 -9.02 -11.20 8.27
N ASP A 186 -10.32 -11.37 8.52
CA ASP A 186 -10.97 -12.64 8.87
C ASP A 186 -11.63 -13.35 7.66
N GLU A 187 -11.54 -12.81 6.44
CA GLU A 187 -12.13 -13.41 5.23
C GLU A 187 -11.15 -14.36 4.51
N ASN A 188 -11.68 -15.46 3.95
CA ASN A 188 -10.90 -16.39 3.12
C ASN A 188 -10.42 -15.68 1.85
N ARG A 189 -9.10 -15.55 1.71
CA ARG A 189 -8.44 -14.95 0.54
C ARG A 189 -8.22 -16.01 -0.54
N PRO A 190 -8.18 -15.62 -1.82
CA PRO A 190 -7.62 -16.49 -2.85
C PRO A 190 -6.19 -16.85 -2.48
N ASP A 191 -5.91 -18.15 -2.32
CA ASP A 191 -4.59 -18.65 -1.96
C ASP A 191 -3.88 -19.17 -3.22
N HIS A 192 -3.11 -18.30 -3.86
CA HIS A 192 -2.31 -18.66 -5.03
C HIS A 192 -0.88 -19.03 -4.64
N GLN A 193 -0.69 -19.88 -3.62
CA GLN A 193 0.62 -20.23 -3.07
C GLN A 193 1.57 -21.01 -4.02
N ASP A 194 1.09 -21.54 -5.15
CA ASP A 194 1.95 -22.21 -6.14
C ASP A 194 2.49 -21.20 -7.17
N THR A 195 3.82 -21.02 -7.18
CA THR A 195 4.53 -20.04 -8.02
C THR A 195 4.44 -20.35 -9.52
N ASN A 196 4.25 -21.62 -9.90
CA ASN A 196 4.04 -21.97 -11.31
C ASN A 196 2.65 -21.52 -11.77
N ASP A 197 1.62 -21.69 -10.92
CA ASP A 197 0.26 -21.23 -11.21
C ASP A 197 0.20 -19.69 -11.23
N GLN A 198 0.91 -19.03 -10.31
CA GLN A 198 1.02 -17.57 -10.26
C GLN A 198 1.44 -16.94 -11.59
N ARG A 199 2.51 -17.43 -12.23
CA ARG A 199 2.96 -16.87 -13.52
C ARG A 199 1.94 -17.08 -14.63
N THR A 200 1.16 -18.16 -14.60
CA THR A 200 0.10 -18.40 -15.60
C THR A 200 -1.05 -17.39 -15.52
N HIS A 201 -1.20 -16.71 -14.39
CA HIS A 201 -2.21 -15.68 -14.18
C HIS A 201 -1.72 -14.26 -14.49
N LEU A 202 -0.45 -14.07 -14.84
CA LEU A 202 0.07 -12.78 -15.31
C LEU A 202 -0.35 -12.55 -16.76
N LEU A 203 -1.10 -11.47 -17.00
CA LEU A 203 -1.54 -11.09 -18.35
C LEU A 203 -0.41 -10.41 -19.16
N VAL A 204 0.47 -9.69 -18.46
CA VAL A 204 1.64 -9.00 -19.01
C VAL A 204 2.79 -9.19 -18.02
N ASP A 205 3.93 -9.64 -18.52
CA ASP A 205 5.14 -9.87 -17.73
C ASP A 205 6.35 -9.23 -18.44
N ASP A 206 6.72 -8.03 -17.99
CA ASP A 206 7.88 -7.28 -18.49
C ASP A 206 9.12 -7.47 -17.59
N SER A 207 9.15 -8.50 -16.74
CA SER A 207 10.25 -8.72 -15.78
C SER A 207 11.62 -8.91 -16.46
N ASP A 208 11.66 -9.48 -17.66
CA ASP A 208 12.87 -9.55 -18.49
C ASP A 208 13.38 -8.16 -18.88
N MET A 209 12.48 -7.25 -19.28
CA MET A 209 12.84 -5.87 -19.62
C MET A 209 13.38 -5.12 -18.41
N VAL A 210 12.81 -5.36 -17.22
CA VAL A 210 13.32 -4.79 -15.96
C VAL A 210 14.73 -5.30 -15.69
N PHE A 211 14.98 -6.61 -15.78
CA PHE A 211 16.33 -7.15 -15.56
C PHE A 211 17.34 -6.59 -16.56
N ASP A 212 16.99 -6.55 -17.84
CA ASP A 212 17.87 -6.00 -18.89
C ASP A 212 18.18 -4.52 -18.63
N TYR A 213 17.17 -3.73 -18.24
CA TYR A 213 17.35 -2.33 -17.91
C TYR A 213 18.32 -2.12 -16.74
N LEU A 214 18.21 -2.93 -15.68
CA LEU A 214 19.07 -2.85 -14.49
C LEU A 214 20.50 -3.32 -14.73
N THR A 215 20.72 -4.27 -15.64
CA THR A 215 22.02 -4.94 -15.78
C THR A 215 22.82 -4.52 -17.02
N THR A 216 22.16 -4.12 -18.11
CA THR A 216 22.82 -3.92 -19.41
C THR A 216 22.86 -2.48 -19.90
N SER A 217 22.06 -1.58 -19.32
CA SER A 217 21.99 -0.18 -19.76
C SER A 217 23.30 0.55 -19.49
N GLN A 218 23.78 1.34 -20.45
CA GLN A 218 24.90 2.26 -20.20
C GLN A 218 24.58 3.30 -19.12
N ASP A 219 23.29 3.60 -18.95
CA ASP A 219 22.72 4.46 -17.92
C ASP A 219 22.10 3.61 -16.79
N GLN A 220 22.88 2.75 -16.13
CA GLN A 220 22.38 1.99 -14.98
C GLN A 220 21.76 2.95 -13.94
N PRO A 221 20.53 2.70 -13.48
CA PRO A 221 19.88 3.59 -12.53
C PRO A 221 20.63 3.59 -11.20
N GLU A 222 21.02 4.77 -10.72
CA GLU A 222 21.60 4.92 -9.37
C GLU A 222 20.60 4.54 -8.27
N ARG A 223 19.30 4.75 -8.55
CA ARG A 223 18.21 4.59 -7.59
C ARG A 223 16.97 3.94 -8.24
N ILE A 224 16.32 3.06 -7.48
CA ILE A 224 14.94 2.61 -7.74
C ILE A 224 14.01 3.20 -6.67
N ASP A 225 12.84 3.67 -7.07
CA ASP A 225 11.82 4.19 -6.19
C ASP A 225 10.63 3.21 -6.14
N PHE A 226 10.18 2.86 -4.95
CA PHE A 226 8.99 2.04 -4.68
C PHE A 226 7.89 2.95 -4.19
N ILE A 227 6.74 2.93 -4.88
CA ILE A 227 5.52 3.57 -4.40
C ILE A 227 4.76 2.50 -3.64
N LEU A 228 4.83 2.55 -2.32
CA LEU A 228 4.29 1.48 -1.48
C LEU A 228 2.77 1.48 -1.53
N ASP A 229 2.22 0.26 -1.61
CA ASP A 229 0.80 -0.01 -1.47
C ASP A 229 0.52 -0.52 -0.05
N ASN A 230 0.33 -1.84 0.16
CA ASN A 230 -0.14 -2.36 1.44
C ASN A 230 0.95 -2.74 2.45
N TYR A 231 0.61 -2.58 3.73
CA TYR A 231 1.26 -3.21 4.87
C TYR A 231 1.11 -4.74 4.85
N GLY A 232 1.90 -5.42 5.69
CA GLY A 232 1.78 -6.85 5.93
C GLY A 232 2.66 -7.63 4.95
N PRO A 233 2.16 -8.74 4.37
CA PRO A 233 2.92 -9.55 3.43
C PRO A 233 3.52 -8.75 2.27
N GLU A 234 2.75 -7.85 1.65
CA GLU A 234 3.22 -7.05 0.50
C GLU A 234 4.45 -6.23 0.87
N LEU A 235 4.36 -5.42 1.93
CA LEU A 235 5.50 -4.65 2.43
C LEU A 235 6.72 -5.52 2.79
N VAL A 236 6.52 -6.74 3.28
CA VAL A 236 7.64 -7.68 3.53
C VAL A 236 8.30 -8.12 2.22
N HIS A 237 7.52 -8.33 1.15
CA HIS A 237 8.06 -8.61 -0.18
C HIS A 237 8.77 -7.39 -0.78
N ASP A 238 8.24 -6.17 -0.62
CA ASP A 238 8.92 -4.93 -1.02
C ASP A 238 10.28 -4.80 -0.34
N ILE A 239 10.31 -5.01 0.98
CA ILE A 239 11.54 -5.00 1.79
C ILE A 239 12.53 -6.06 1.28
N GLY A 240 12.05 -7.26 0.99
CA GLY A 240 12.86 -8.36 0.46
C GLY A 240 13.45 -8.06 -0.92
N LEU A 241 12.65 -7.50 -1.82
CA LEU A 241 13.10 -7.09 -3.15
C LEU A 241 14.12 -5.94 -3.06
N ALA A 242 13.87 -4.93 -2.22
CA ALA A 242 14.82 -3.85 -1.98
C ALA A 242 16.15 -4.34 -1.40
N ASP A 243 16.11 -5.25 -0.42
CA ASP A 243 17.31 -5.89 0.13
C ASP A 243 18.10 -6.65 -0.95
N TYR A 244 17.41 -7.42 -1.81
CA TYR A 244 18.07 -8.15 -2.89
C TYR A 244 18.76 -7.21 -3.87
N LEU A 245 18.06 -6.16 -4.34
CA LEU A 245 18.59 -5.17 -5.28
C LEU A 245 19.82 -4.45 -4.73
N LEU A 246 19.79 -4.08 -3.44
CA LEU A 246 20.91 -3.40 -2.77
C LEU A 246 22.06 -4.36 -2.45
N SER A 247 21.77 -5.57 -1.96
CA SER A 247 22.77 -6.55 -1.55
C SER A 247 23.54 -7.12 -2.74
N THR A 248 22.87 -7.32 -3.88
CA THR A 248 23.50 -7.80 -5.12
C THR A 248 24.10 -6.69 -5.98
N GLN A 249 24.05 -5.44 -5.50
CA GLN A 249 24.59 -4.26 -6.17
C GLN A 249 23.98 -3.98 -7.54
N MET A 250 22.76 -4.45 -7.80
CA MET A 250 22.01 -4.05 -9.01
C MET A 250 21.72 -2.55 -9.02
N VAL A 251 21.53 -1.95 -7.84
CA VAL A 251 21.44 -0.50 -7.66
C VAL A 251 22.18 -0.03 -6.42
N SER A 252 22.59 1.24 -6.43
CA SER A 252 23.25 1.84 -5.27
C SER A 252 22.28 2.29 -4.20
N ARG A 253 21.07 2.71 -4.59
CA ARG A 253 20.04 3.26 -3.69
C ARG A 253 18.64 2.74 -3.99
N VAL A 254 17.81 2.69 -2.96
CA VAL A 254 16.37 2.47 -3.05
C VAL A 254 15.66 3.54 -2.23
N ARG A 255 14.51 4.00 -2.70
CA ARG A 255 13.61 4.87 -1.93
C ARG A 255 12.24 4.24 -1.80
N PHE A 256 11.69 4.25 -0.60
CA PHE A 256 10.30 3.91 -0.35
C PHE A 256 9.47 5.18 -0.18
N HIS A 257 8.42 5.30 -0.98
CA HIS A 257 7.40 6.33 -0.89
C HIS A 257 6.19 5.75 -0.17
N ALA A 258 5.99 6.18 1.07
CA ALA A 258 4.92 5.74 1.95
C ALA A 258 3.84 6.81 2.08
N LYS A 259 2.63 6.39 2.46
CA LYS A 259 1.52 7.34 2.67
C LYS A 259 1.76 8.17 3.95
N PRO A 260 1.43 9.46 3.95
CA PRO A 260 1.60 10.34 5.11
C PRO A 260 0.53 10.14 6.17
N THR A 261 -0.60 9.55 5.81
CA THR A 261 -1.75 9.32 6.68
C THR A 261 -2.33 7.93 6.46
N PRO A 262 -3.07 7.35 7.41
CA PRO A 262 -3.77 6.08 7.20
C PRO A 262 -4.70 6.16 5.99
N HIS A 263 -4.53 5.22 5.05
CA HIS A 263 -5.20 5.26 3.75
C HIS A 263 -5.52 3.84 3.30
N TYR A 264 -6.58 3.66 2.51
CA TYR A 264 -6.99 2.36 1.92
C TYR A 264 -6.96 1.15 2.88
N VAL A 265 -7.21 1.38 4.17
CA VAL A 265 -7.08 0.41 5.27
C VAL A 265 -5.64 -0.08 5.47
N SER A 266 -5.03 -0.71 4.47
CA SER A 266 -3.73 -1.36 4.59
C SER A 266 -2.56 -0.50 4.14
N ASP A 267 -2.73 0.66 3.52
CA ASP A 267 -1.60 1.38 2.94
C ASP A 267 -0.48 1.65 3.95
N ALA A 268 0.75 1.38 3.50
CA ALA A 268 1.94 1.48 4.33
C ALA A 268 2.33 2.94 4.57
N MET A 269 2.51 3.28 5.85
CA MET A 269 3.13 4.52 6.31
C MET A 269 4.61 4.29 6.69
N ILE A 270 5.42 5.35 6.87
CA ILE A 270 6.82 5.18 7.33
C ILE A 270 6.91 4.40 8.64
N LYS A 271 6.02 4.69 9.60
CA LYS A 271 5.96 3.96 10.88
C LYS A 271 5.72 2.46 10.69
N ASP A 272 5.04 2.10 9.61
CA ASP A 272 4.69 0.72 9.28
C ASP A 272 5.89 -0.03 8.69
N VAL A 273 6.78 0.65 7.95
CA VAL A 273 8.08 0.10 7.55
C VAL A 273 8.92 -0.24 8.78
N HIS A 274 9.00 0.68 9.74
CA HIS A 274 9.76 0.47 10.97
C HIS A 274 9.18 -0.64 11.85
N SER A 275 7.85 -0.69 12.02
CA SER A 275 7.20 -1.75 12.80
C SER A 275 7.37 -3.12 12.15
N THR A 276 7.30 -3.21 10.82
CA THR A 276 7.57 -4.43 10.07
C THR A 276 9.01 -4.90 10.29
N LEU A 277 10.00 -4.01 10.17
CA LEU A 277 11.40 -4.38 10.43
C LEU A 277 11.63 -4.85 11.88
N ALA A 278 10.97 -4.23 12.85
CA ALA A 278 11.02 -4.67 14.24
C ALA A 278 10.40 -6.07 14.43
N TYR A 279 9.27 -6.34 13.77
CA TYR A 279 8.64 -7.66 13.76
C TYR A 279 9.57 -8.72 13.15
N LEU A 280 10.17 -8.44 11.99
CA LEU A 280 11.11 -9.36 11.32
C LEU A 280 12.36 -9.62 12.18
N ALA A 281 12.88 -8.60 12.87
CA ALA A 281 14.02 -8.75 13.78
C ALA A 281 13.71 -9.65 15.00
N GLY A 282 12.44 -9.73 15.42
CA GLY A 282 11.96 -10.60 16.49
C GLY A 282 11.65 -12.04 16.05
N SER A 283 11.76 -12.36 14.76
CA SER A 283 11.41 -13.68 14.23
C SER A 283 12.27 -14.81 14.80
N GLN A 284 11.70 -16.01 14.97
CA GLN A 284 12.45 -17.22 15.35
C GLN A 284 13.33 -17.74 14.20
N GLU A 285 13.00 -17.40 12.95
CA GLU A 285 13.74 -17.79 11.76
C GLU A 285 15.00 -16.94 11.59
N LYS A 286 16.17 -17.59 11.55
CA LYS A 286 17.46 -16.88 11.41
C LYS A 286 17.52 -16.06 10.13
N SER A 287 17.06 -16.61 9.01
CA SER A 287 17.11 -15.94 7.71
C SER A 287 16.29 -14.64 7.70
N VAL A 288 15.14 -14.62 8.39
CA VAL A 288 14.28 -13.44 8.53
C VAL A 288 14.95 -12.37 9.40
N ARG A 289 15.60 -12.76 10.50
CA ARG A 289 16.35 -11.81 11.33
C ARG A 289 17.52 -11.18 10.57
N GLU A 290 18.22 -11.96 9.74
CA GLU A 290 19.32 -11.44 8.91
C GLU A 290 18.79 -10.49 7.82
N LEU A 291 17.61 -10.74 7.23
CA LEU A 291 16.96 -9.79 6.33
C LEU A 291 16.70 -8.45 7.03
N ALA A 292 16.06 -8.47 8.21
CA ALA A 292 15.79 -7.26 8.98
C ALA A 292 17.08 -6.50 9.32
N LYS A 293 18.16 -7.22 9.65
CA LYS A 293 19.47 -6.64 9.93
C LYS A 293 20.05 -5.91 8.71
N ARG A 294 20.12 -6.55 7.54
CA ARG A 294 20.66 -5.92 6.32
C ARG A 294 19.87 -4.68 5.91
N VAL A 295 18.55 -4.74 5.99
CA VAL A 295 17.69 -3.60 5.63
C VAL A 295 17.89 -2.43 6.60
N ASN A 296 18.01 -2.71 7.91
CA ASN A 296 18.36 -1.68 8.89
C ASN A 296 19.74 -1.08 8.62
N GLU A 297 20.73 -1.88 8.21
CA GLU A 297 22.04 -1.37 7.79
C GLU A 297 21.90 -0.46 6.55
N HIS A 298 21.11 -0.85 5.54
CA HIS A 298 20.83 -0.01 4.38
C HIS A 298 20.18 1.33 4.72
N LEU A 299 19.24 1.35 5.68
CA LEU A 299 18.65 2.59 6.21
C LEU A 299 19.71 3.45 6.90
N GLN A 300 20.52 2.86 7.77
CA GLN A 300 21.55 3.57 8.54
C GLN A 300 22.61 4.22 7.64
N VAL A 301 23.01 3.56 6.56
CA VAL A 301 24.01 4.09 5.61
C VAL A 301 23.40 4.92 4.47
N GLY A 302 22.08 5.13 4.47
CA GLY A 302 21.38 5.91 3.44
C GLY A 302 21.34 5.27 2.05
N ARG A 303 21.44 3.93 1.98
CA ARG A 303 21.21 3.15 0.75
C ARG A 303 19.74 2.81 0.55
N LEU A 304 18.97 2.71 1.64
CA LEU A 304 17.52 2.74 1.62
C LEU A 304 17.08 4.03 2.32
N ASP A 305 16.19 4.80 1.70
CA ASP A 305 15.60 5.97 2.35
C ASP A 305 14.07 5.96 2.26
N LEU A 306 13.42 6.52 3.29
CA LEU A 306 11.96 6.52 3.44
C LEU A 306 11.46 7.96 3.26
N LYS A 307 10.39 8.11 2.48
CA LYS A 307 9.78 9.40 2.19
C LYS A 307 8.26 9.33 2.33
N GLU A 308 7.68 10.35 2.94
CA GLU A 308 6.25 10.63 2.85
C GLU A 308 6.03 11.56 1.66
N ASP A 309 5.04 11.23 0.83
CA ASP A 309 4.57 12.10 -0.25
C ASP A 309 3.11 12.46 -0.01
N TYR A 310 2.86 13.77 0.06
CA TYR A 310 1.52 14.39 0.10
C TYR A 310 1.08 14.77 -1.31
#